data_AF-A0A4Q3AGJ4-F1
#
_entry.id   AF-A0A4Q3AGJ4-F1
#
_cell.length_a   1.000
_cell.length_b   1.000
_cell.length_c   1.000
_cell.angle_alpha   90.00
_cell.angle_beta   90.00
_cell.angle_gamma   90.00
#
_symmetry.space_group_name_H-M   'P 1'
#
loop_
_entity.id
_entity.type
_entity.pdbx_description
1 polymer ?
#
loop_
_entity_poly.entity_id
_entity_poly.type
_entity_poly.pdbx_seq_one_letter_code
_entity_poly.pdbx_strand_id
1 'polypeptide(L)' 'MSHTLALNSDYTPIGVLPLSTLHWHDAVKAVFLNTVTVLHEYDNWTVNSPSKSFRIPAVVVAREYV' A
#
# COMPACT_ATOMS: atom_id res chain seq x y z
N MET A 1 2.17 -3.73 13.69
CA MET A 1 1.26 -2.58 13.49
C MET A 1 1.00 -2.47 12.00
N SER A 2 -0.25 -2.22 11.56
CA SER A 2 -0.54 -1.98 10.14
C SER A 2 -0.44 -0.48 9.85
N HIS A 3 0.09 -0.13 8.68
CA HIS A 3 0.49 1.24 8.34
C HIS A 3 0.03 1.65 6.94
N THR A 4 -0.51 0.73 6.15
CA THR A 4 -0.98 1.05 4.80
C THR A 4 -2.44 0.64 4.68
N LEU A 5 -3.29 1.55 4.19
CA LEU A 5 -4.67 1.25 3.87
C LEU A 5 -4.75 0.59 2.49
N ALA A 6 -5.41 -0.56 2.41
CA ALA A 6 -5.67 -1.28 1.17
C ALA A 6 -7.14 -1.14 0.78
N LEU A 7 -7.39 -0.63 -0.42
CA LEU A 7 -8.71 -0.47 -1.01
C LEU A 7 -8.91 -1.49 -2.13
N ASN A 8 -10.18 -1.81 -2.44
CA ASN A 8 -10.52 -2.61 -3.61
C ASN A 8 -10.32 -1.83 -4.91
N SER A 9 -10.39 -2.53 -6.04
CA SER A 9 -10.32 -1.95 -7.39
C SER A 9 -11.45 -0.96 -7.70
N ASP A 10 -12.58 -1.04 -7.00
CA ASP A 10 -13.69 -0.08 -7.07
C ASP A 10 -13.54 1.12 -6.10
N TYR A 11 -12.37 1.26 -5.46
CA TYR A 11 -12.05 2.29 -4.46
C TYR A 11 -12.93 2.24 -3.20
N THR A 12 -13.73 1.19 -3.03
CA THR A 12 -14.45 0.94 -1.79
C THR A 12 -13.54 0.20 -0.80
N PRO A 13 -13.71 0.41 0.52
CA PRO A 13 -13.03 -0.41 1.51
C PRO A 13 -13.57 -1.85 1.44
N ILE A 14 -12.70 -2.81 1.08
CA ILE A 14 -13.01 -4.26 0.97
C ILE A 14 -13.67 -4.78 2.27
N GLY A 15 -13.30 -4.23 3.42
CA GLY A 15 -13.97 -4.45 4.68
C GLY A 15 -13.82 -3.23 5.57
N VAL A 16 -14.94 -2.74 6.12
CA VAL A 16 -14.95 -1.67 7.13
C VAL A 16 -14.55 -2.25 8.51
N LEU A 17 -14.61 -3.57 8.69
CA LEU A 17 -14.27 -4.29 9.93
C LEU A 17 -13.76 -5.72 9.64
N PRO A 18 -12.52 -6.08 10.02
CA PRO A 18 -11.41 -5.17 10.35
C PRO A 18 -10.98 -4.38 9.10
N LEU A 19 -10.60 -3.12 9.28
CA LEU A 19 -10.13 -2.24 8.21
C LEU A 19 -9.02 -2.96 7.41
N SER A 20 -9.19 -3.10 6.09
CA SER A 20 -8.21 -3.74 5.20
C SER A 20 -6.89 -2.97 5.21
N THR A 21 -5.97 -3.39 6.09
CA THR A 21 -4.70 -2.71 6.32
C THR A 21 -3.54 -3.68 6.19
N LEU A 22 -2.45 -3.20 5.58
CA LEU A 22 -1.24 -3.97 5.33
C LEU A 22 -0.09 -3.42 6.17
N HIS A 23 0.90 -4.28 6.40
CA HIS A 23 2.20 -3.82 6.85
C HIS A 23 2.89 -3.08 5.69
N TRP A 24 3.64 -2.02 5.98
CA TRP A 24 4.28 -1.20 4.95
C TRP A 24 5.19 -2.02 4.02
N HIS A 25 5.86 -3.03 4.56
CA HIS A 25 6.75 -3.90 3.79
C HIS A 25 5.98 -4.75 2.76
N ASP A 26 4.79 -5.24 3.13
CA ASP A 26 3.92 -6.00 2.22
C ASP A 26 3.32 -5.08 1.15
N ALA A 27 2.97 -3.85 1.51
CA ALA A 27 2.50 -2.85 0.56
C ALA A 27 3.57 -2.49 -0.46
N VAL A 28 4.81 -2.24 -0.02
CA VAL A 28 5.96 -2.00 -0.91
C VAL A 28 6.17 -3.20 -1.84
N LYS A 29 6.13 -4.43 -1.31
CA LYS A 29 6.24 -5.65 -2.11
C LYS A 29 5.15 -5.72 -3.18
N ALA A 30 3.90 -5.43 -2.84
CA ALA A 30 2.78 -5.42 -3.78
C ALA A 30 2.96 -4.36 -4.89
N VAL A 31 3.52 -3.19 -4.56
CA VAL A 31 3.88 -2.16 -5.55
C VAL A 31 4.94 -2.69 -6.51
N PHE A 32 5.99 -3.33 -6.01
CA PHE A 32 7.04 -3.93 -6.86
C PHE A 32 6.53 -5.10 -7.72
N LEU A 33 5.56 -5.87 -7.21
CA LEU A 33 4.88 -6.93 -7.97
C LEU A 33 3.83 -6.39 -8.95
N ASN A 34 3.64 -5.07 -8.99
CA ASN A 34 2.65 -4.39 -9.84
C ASN A 34 1.20 -4.84 -9.60
N THR A 35 0.88 -5.40 -8.43
CA THR A 35 -0.48 -5.89 -8.10
C THR A 35 -1.38 -4.79 -7.52
N VAL A 36 -0.79 -3.69 -7.06
CA VAL A 36 -1.51 -2.56 -6.47
C VAL A 36 -1.05 -1.20 -7.02
N THR A 37 -1.98 -0.26 -7.13
CA THR A 37 -1.71 1.14 -7.47
C THR A 37 -1.58 1.97 -6.19
N VAL A 38 -0.58 2.85 -6.12
CA VAL A 38 -0.40 3.79 -5.00
C VAL A 38 -1.27 5.02 -5.23
N LEU A 39 -2.10 5.38 -4.25
CA LEU A 39 -2.87 6.63 -4.26
C LEU A 39 -2.19 7.72 -3.44
N HIS A 40 -1.67 7.35 -2.28
CA HIS A 40 -1.00 8.27 -1.36
C HIS A 40 0.24 7.61 -0.76
N GLU A 41 1.26 8.42 -0.55
CA GLU A 41 2.51 8.05 0.11
C GLU A 41 2.69 8.91 1.37
N TYR A 42 3.44 8.42 2.34
CA TYR A 42 3.81 9.21 3.51
C TYR A 42 4.89 10.22 3.15
N ASP A 43 4.64 11.51 3.41
CA ASP A 43 5.59 12.59 3.13
C ASP A 43 6.86 12.48 3.97
N ASN A 44 6.74 12.09 5.24
CA ASN A 44 7.83 12.06 6.21
C ASN A 44 8.40 10.66 6.44
N TRP A 45 8.06 9.68 5.59
CA TRP A 45 8.55 8.30 5.74
C TRP A 45 9.12 7.77 4.43
N THR A 46 10.45 7.83 4.35
CA THR A 46 11.25 7.24 3.26
C THR A 46 12.08 6.10 3.82
N VAL A 47 12.20 5.03 3.05
CA VAL A 47 13.06 3.88 3.34
C VAL A 47 14.07 3.71 2.22
N ASN A 48 15.23 3.19 2.59
CA ASN A 48 16.39 3.12 1.71
C ASN A 48 16.88 1.68 1.63
N SER A 49 17.08 1.19 0.42
CA SER A 49 18.03 0.12 0.15
C SER A 49 19.41 0.73 -0.11
N PRO A 50 20.48 -0.06 -0.12
CA PRO A 50 21.81 0.44 -0.45
C PRO A 50 21.90 1.15 -1.81
N SER A 51 20.95 0.92 -2.72
CA SER A 51 20.96 1.46 -4.09
C SER A 51 19.74 2.29 -4.47
N LYS A 52 18.68 2.32 -3.65
CA LYS A 52 17.41 3.00 -3.98
C LYS A 52 16.75 3.57 -2.74
N SER A 53 16.10 4.71 -2.92
CA SER A 53 15.21 5.31 -1.91
C SER A 53 13.78 5.28 -2.41
N PHE A 54 12.84 4.97 -1.53
CA PHE A 54 11.41 4.94 -1.85
C PHE A 54 10.56 5.45 -0.69
N ARG A 55 9.51 6.19 -1.02
CA ARG A 55 8.51 6.63 -0.05
C ARG A 55 7.57 5.49 0.29
N ILE A 56 7.11 5.45 1.53
CA ILE A 56 6.19 4.39 1.96
C ILE A 56 4.78 4.68 1.45
N PRO A 57 4.12 3.71 0.81
CA PRO A 57 2.73 3.86 0.43
C PRO A 57 1.82 3.91 1.67
N ALA A 58 1.04 4.98 1.77
CA ALA A 58 0.02 5.16 2.80
C ALA A 58 -1.32 4.55 2.39
N VAL A 59 -1.69 4.68 1.12
CA VAL A 59 -2.94 4.13 0.56
C VAL A 59 -2.65 3.44 -0.77
N VAL A 60 -3.09 2.20 -0.90
CA VAL A 60 -2.98 1.39 -2.11
C VAL A 60 -4.33 0.83 -2.54
N VAL A 61 -4.50 0.62 -3.84
CA VAL A 61 -5.69 0.04 -4.47
C VAL A 61 -5.28 -1.24 -5.19
N ALA A 62 -6.00 -2.34 -4.98
CA ALA A 62 -5.81 -3.55 -5.77
C ALA A 62 -6.11 -3.30 -7.26
N ARG A 63 -5.21 -3.73 -8.16
CA ARG A 63 -5.44 -3.58 -9.61
C ARG A 63 -6.49 -4.55 -10.15
N GLU A 64 -6.57 -5.72 -9.55
CA GLU A 64 -7.56 -6.74 -9.88
C GLU A 64 -8.56 -6.84 -8.73
N TYR A 65 -9.83 -7.07 -9.07
CA TYR A 65 -10.86 -7.38 -8.09
C TYR A 65 -10.55 -8.76 -7.50
N VAL A 66 -10.48 -8.85 -6.16
CA VAL A 66 -10.31 -10.12 -5.45
C VAL A 66 -11.67 -10.78 -5.24
#